data_AF-A0A972AUU8-F1
#
_entry.id   AF-A0A972AUU8-F1
#
_cell.length_a   1.000
_cell.length_b   1.000
_cell.length_c   1.000
_cell.angle_alpha   90.00
_cell.angle_beta   90.00
_cell.angle_gamma   90.00
#
_symmetry.space_group_name_H-M   'P 1'
#
loop_
_entity.id
_entity.type
_entity.pdbx_description
1 polymer ?
#
loop_
_entity_poly.entity_id
_entity_poly.type
_entity_poly.pdbx_seq_one_letter_code
_entity_poly.pdbx_strand_id
1 'polypeptide(L)'
;MRRFTTSPQPNHRIRFTEAEDELKELGIPFDSHSFDLEMGQPFRCFDDALKFFSLYGKDPDPGLIRSRLTATDSKEFPLFLPERKSVGLIAIRTEDIAAVVKEGEKL
;
A
#
# COMPACT_ATOMS: atom_id res chain seq x y z
N MET A 1 -11.83 -25.58 5.98
CA MET A 1 -10.53 -25.56 6.70
C MET A 1 -9.50 -24.95 5.75
N ARG A 2 -9.11 -23.68 5.98
CA ARG A 2 -8.20 -22.93 5.09
C ARG A 2 -6.77 -23.31 5.48
N ARG A 3 -5.97 -23.88 4.56
CA ARG A 3 -4.55 -24.17 4.81
C ARG A 3 -3.78 -22.86 4.68
N PHE A 4 -3.25 -22.36 5.78
CA PHE A 4 -2.23 -21.31 5.74
C PHE A 4 -0.88 -22.00 5.50
N THR A 5 -0.14 -21.57 4.48
CA THR A 5 1.23 -22.03 4.25
C THR A 5 2.16 -21.33 5.25
N THR A 6 2.92 -22.12 6.01
CA THR A 6 3.92 -21.65 6.98
C THR A 6 5.28 -21.35 6.35
N SER A 7 5.45 -21.67 5.07
CA SER A 7 6.68 -21.36 4.34
C SER A 7 6.83 -19.85 4.17
N PRO A 8 8.01 -19.27 4.48
CA PRO A 8 8.27 -17.86 4.23
C PRO A 8 8.11 -17.59 2.74
N GLN A 9 7.07 -16.83 2.40
CA GLN A 9 6.93 -16.31 1.05
C GLN A 9 7.98 -15.20 0.90
N PRO A 10 8.72 -15.15 -0.22
CA PRO A 10 9.56 -14.01 -0.50
C PRO A 10 8.70 -12.76 -0.42
N ASN A 11 9.18 -11.73 0.28
CA ASN A 11 8.50 -10.44 0.39
C ASN A 11 8.71 -9.70 -0.94
N HIS A 12 8.16 -10.27 -2.02
CA HIS A 12 8.31 -9.74 -3.36
C HIS A 12 7.33 -8.59 -3.50
N ARG A 13 7.87 -7.38 -3.57
CA ARG A 13 7.09 -6.17 -3.74
C ARG A 13 6.72 -6.07 -5.22
N ILE A 14 5.68 -6.81 -5.61
CA ILE A 14 5.15 -6.79 -6.98
C ILE A 14 4.69 -5.36 -7.29
N ARG A 15 5.19 -4.79 -8.37
CA ARG A 15 4.72 -3.51 -8.89
C ARG A 15 3.35 -3.71 -9.54
N PHE A 16 2.51 -2.68 -9.52
CA PHE A 16 1.17 -2.75 -10.10
C PHE A 16 1.16 -3.30 -11.54
N THR A 17 2.09 -2.83 -12.39
CA THR A 17 2.23 -3.28 -13.77
C THR A 17 2.64 -4.75 -13.88
N GLU A 18 3.50 -5.23 -12.98
CA GLU A 18 3.94 -6.63 -12.96
C GLU A 18 2.76 -7.56 -12.61
N ALA A 19 1.87 -7.12 -11.70
CA ALA A 19 0.65 -7.87 -11.38
C ALA A 19 -0.34 -7.90 -12.56
N GLU A 20 -0.49 -6.80 -13.31
CA GLU A 20 -1.33 -6.79 -14.51
C GLU A 20 -0.81 -7.75 -15.57
N ASP A 21 0.52 -7.79 -15.78
CA ASP A 21 1.13 -8.66 -16.77
C ASP A 21 1.00 -10.14 -16.37
N GLU A 22 1.19 -10.48 -15.09
CA GLU A 22 0.95 -11.83 -14.57
C GLU A 22 -0.50 -12.29 -14.79
N LEU A 23 -1.49 -11.43 -14.51
CA LEU A 23 -2.90 -11.78 -14.72
C LEU A 23 -3.25 -11.97 -16.19
N LYS A 24 -2.64 -11.19 -17.09
CA LYS A 24 -2.78 -11.37 -18.55
C LYS A 24 -2.16 -12.70 -18.99
N GLU A 25 -0.97 -13.04 -18.50
CA GLU A 25 -0.29 -14.31 -18.81
C GLU A 25 -1.10 -15.52 -18.34
N LEU A 26 -1.75 -15.41 -17.17
CA LEU A 26 -2.65 -16.43 -16.64
C LEU A 26 -4.02 -16.48 -17.34
N GLY A 27 -4.31 -15.55 -18.25
CA GLY A 27 -5.60 -15.44 -18.93
C GLY A 27 -6.76 -15.13 -18.01
N ILE A 28 -6.51 -14.55 -16.83
CA ILE A 28 -7.53 -14.20 -15.83
C ILE A 28 -8.12 -12.84 -16.22
N PRO A 29 -9.43 -12.72 -16.47
CA PRO A 29 -10.08 -11.42 -16.63
C PRO A 29 -9.97 -10.56 -15.37
N PHE A 30 -9.63 -9.28 -15.52
CA PHE A 30 -9.57 -8.31 -14.43
C PHE A 30 -9.89 -6.90 -14.92
N ASP A 31 -10.32 -6.05 -13.98
CA ASP A 31 -10.38 -4.60 -14.15
C ASP A 31 -9.22 -3.96 -13.39
N SER A 32 -8.56 -2.99 -13.98
CA SER A 32 -7.48 -2.25 -13.33
C SER A 32 -7.68 -0.74 -13.42
N HIS A 33 -7.35 -0.06 -12.33
CA HIS A 33 -7.46 1.40 -12.22
C HIS A 33 -6.27 1.95 -11.43
N SER A 34 -5.67 3.03 -11.93
CA SER A 34 -4.66 3.80 -11.20
C SER A 34 -5.20 5.18 -10.84
N PHE A 35 -4.95 5.61 -9.62
CA PHE A 35 -5.41 6.91 -9.13
C PHE A 35 -4.50 7.42 -8.01
N ASP A 36 -4.51 8.73 -7.80
CA ASP A 36 -3.77 9.37 -6.73
C ASP A 36 -4.62 9.49 -5.47
N LEU A 37 -4.04 9.08 -4.35
CA LEU A 37 -4.63 9.22 -3.02
C LEU A 37 -3.75 10.09 -2.13
N GLU A 38 -4.39 10.94 -1.32
CA GLU A 38 -3.74 11.58 -0.19
C GLU A 38 -3.63 10.55 0.94
N MET A 39 -2.42 10.01 1.12
CA MET A 39 -2.08 9.00 2.11
C MET A 39 -1.20 9.60 3.22
N GLY A 40 -1.35 10.91 3.45
CA GLY A 40 -0.69 11.65 4.51
C GLY A 40 -1.12 11.24 5.92
N GLN A 41 -0.41 11.79 6.90
CA GLN A 41 -0.58 11.42 8.31
C GLN A 41 -0.94 12.67 9.15
N PRO A 42 -2.09 12.67 9.83
CA PRO A 42 -2.43 13.71 10.81
C PRO A 42 -1.69 13.49 12.13
N PHE A 43 -1.29 14.57 12.79
CA PHE A 43 -0.63 14.57 14.09
C PHE A 43 -1.28 15.56 15.05
N ARG A 44 -1.41 15.14 16.31
CA ARG A 44 -1.92 15.99 17.40
C ARG A 44 -0.91 17.05 17.83
N CYS A 45 0.38 16.70 17.76
CA CYS A 45 1.48 17.57 18.11
C CYS A 45 2.76 17.19 17.35
N PHE A 46 3.78 18.05 17.47
CA PHE A 46 5.07 17.85 16.81
C PHE A 46 5.82 16.62 17.35
N ASP A 47 5.70 16.32 18.64
CA ASP A 47 6.35 15.16 19.26
C ASP A 47 5.82 13.83 18.70
N ASP A 48 4.53 13.78 18.35
CA ASP A 48 3.95 12.61 17.69
C ASP A 48 4.51 12.42 16.27
N ALA A 49 4.77 13.52 15.56
CA ALA A 49 5.46 13.46 14.28
C ALA A 49 6.91 12.96 14.43
N LEU A 50 7.67 13.47 15.41
CA LEU A 50 9.03 12.99 15.70
C LEU A 50 9.06 11.49 15.98
N LYS A 51 8.14 11.00 16.83
CA LYS A 51 7.99 9.57 17.12
C LYS A 51 7.69 8.79 15.84
N PHE A 52 6.77 9.26 15.00
CA PHE A 52 6.46 8.60 13.73
C PHE A 52 7.71 8.43 12.86
N PHE A 53 8.50 9.48 12.66
CA PHE A 53 9.72 9.39 11.87
C PHE A 53 10.81 8.52 12.51
N SER A 54 10.89 8.48 13.85
CA SER A 54 11.83 7.61 14.56
C SER A 54 11.56 6.11 14.35
N LEU A 55 10.32 5.73 14.03
CA LEU A 55 9.97 4.34 13.73
C LEU A 55 10.52 3.87 12.37
N TYR A 56 10.77 4.81 11.45
CA TYR A 56 11.15 4.49 10.06
C TYR A 56 12.55 4.99 9.67
N GLY A 57 13.25 5.75 10.52
CA GLY A 57 14.56 6.33 10.23
C GLY A 57 15.57 6.18 11.37
N LYS A 58 16.87 6.17 11.01
CA LYS A 58 17.97 6.35 11.97
C LYS A 58 18.15 7.84 12.19
N ASP A 59 17.63 8.35 13.30
CA ASP A 59 17.84 9.71 13.80
C ASP A 59 17.24 10.85 12.92
N PRO A 60 15.94 11.15 13.10
CA PRO A 60 15.29 12.17 12.29
C PRO A 60 15.63 13.59 12.75
N ASP A 61 16.11 14.43 11.83
CA ASP A 61 16.31 15.86 12.10
C ASP A 61 14.96 16.58 12.31
N PRO A 62 14.72 17.17 13.50
CA PRO A 62 13.49 17.93 13.78
C PRO A 62 13.26 19.11 12.81
N GLY A 63 14.32 19.74 12.32
CA GLY A 63 14.21 20.84 11.36
C GLY A 63 13.57 20.39 10.04
N LEU A 64 14.07 19.29 9.48
CA LEU A 64 13.52 18.66 8.28
C LEU A 64 12.11 18.11 8.48
N ILE A 65 11.78 17.59 9.66
CA ILE A 65 10.40 17.15 9.92
C ILE A 65 9.45 18.34 9.90
N ARG A 66 9.83 19.44 10.54
CA ARG A 66 8.97 20.63 10.62
C ARG A 66 8.68 21.23 9.25
N SER A 67 9.65 21.24 8.33
CA SER A 67 9.45 21.75 6.97
C SER A 67 8.52 20.88 6.12
N ARG A 68 8.37 19.60 6.47
CA ARG A 68 7.43 18.67 5.80
C ARG A 68 6.00 18.76 6.33
N LEU A 69 5.79 19.30 7.53
CA LEU A 69 4.46 19.38 8.13
C LEU A 69 3.73 20.65 7.67
N THR A 70 2.44 20.51 7.43
CA THR A 70 1.52 21.60 7.12
C THR A 70 0.56 21.81 8.30
N ALA A 71 0.28 23.06 8.64
CA ALA A 71 -0.73 23.39 9.64
C ALA A 71 -2.14 23.20 9.07
N THR A 72 -3.07 22.71 9.88
CA THR A 72 -4.48 22.54 9.51
C THR A 72 -5.40 23.32 10.45
N ASP A 73 -6.65 23.52 10.05
CA ASP A 73 -7.68 24.15 10.90
C ASP A 73 -8.25 23.21 11.97
N SER A 74 -7.80 21.94 12.01
CA SER A 74 -8.27 20.96 12.98
C SER A 74 -7.66 21.22 14.35
N LYS A 75 -8.52 21.38 15.37
CA LYS A 75 -8.08 21.50 16.77
C LYS A 75 -7.52 20.19 17.32
N GLU A 76 -8.01 19.05 16.86
CA GLU A 76 -7.55 17.74 17.31
C GLU A 76 -6.24 17.34 16.61
N PHE A 77 -6.10 17.69 15.32
CA PHE A 77 -4.95 17.34 14.49
C PHE A 77 -4.38 18.56 13.77
N PRO A 78 -3.75 19.50 14.49
CA PRO A 78 -3.30 20.78 13.93
C PRO A 78 -2.15 20.63 12.93
N LEU A 79 -1.49 19.46 12.87
CA LEU A 79 -0.37 19.19 11.99
C LEU A 79 -0.68 18.03 11.05
N PHE A 80 -0.27 18.16 9.79
CA PHE A 80 -0.46 17.14 8.77
C PHE A 80 0.81 16.94 7.96
N LEU A 81 1.21 15.68 7.76
CA LEU A 81 2.26 15.31 6.82
C LEU A 81 1.60 14.96 5.48
N PRO A 82 1.67 15.80 4.46
CA PRO A 82 1.14 15.49 3.14
C PRO A 82 1.97 14.41 2.45
N GLU A 83 1.28 13.45 1.85
CA GLU A 83 1.89 12.34 1.14
C GLU A 83 0.90 11.85 0.06
N ARG A 84 1.01 12.42 -1.14
CA ARG A 84 0.25 11.96 -2.29
C ARG A 84 0.93 10.74 -2.91
N LYS A 85 0.20 9.63 -3.02
CA LYS A 85 0.70 8.39 -3.62
C LYS A 85 -0.18 7.96 -4.79
N SER A 86 0.47 7.53 -5.86
CA SER A 86 -0.18 6.80 -6.93
C SER A 86 -0.44 5.36 -6.46
N VAL A 87 -1.69 4.96 -6.47
CA VAL A 87 -2.17 3.64 -6.04
C VAL A 87 -2.83 2.95 -7.22
N GLY A 88 -2.58 1.66 -7.35
CA GLY A 88 -3.25 0.80 -8.30
C GLY A 88 -4.25 -0.12 -7.61
N LEU A 89 -5.43 -0.27 -8.21
CA LEU A 89 -6.48 -1.21 -7.82
C LEU A 89 -6.66 -2.24 -8.94
N ILE A 90 -6.57 -3.52 -8.59
CA ILE A 90 -6.95 -4.64 -9.45
C ILE A 90 -8.20 -5.28 -8.85
N ALA A 91 -9.28 -5.36 -9.62
CA ALA A 91 -10.49 -6.06 -9.25
C ALA A 91 -10.63 -7.32 -10.09
N ILE A 92 -10.77 -8.46 -9.42
CA ILE A 92 -10.94 -9.78 -10.04
C ILE A 92 -12.21 -10.39 -9.46
N ARG A 93 -13.07 -10.96 -10.29
CA ARG A 93 -14.23 -11.69 -9.80
C ARG A 93 -13.78 -13.06 -9.30
N THR A 94 -14.38 -13.50 -8.20
CA THR A 94 -14.00 -14.80 -7.59
C THR A 94 -14.21 -15.99 -8.54
N GLU A 95 -15.22 -15.91 -9.43
CA GLU A 95 -15.52 -16.94 -10.43
C GLU A 95 -14.41 -17.11 -11.47
N ASP A 96 -13.76 -16.01 -11.86
CA ASP A 96 -12.70 -15.99 -12.88
C ASP A 96 -11.39 -16.60 -12.36
N ILE A 97 -11.14 -16.54 -11.05
CA ILE A 97 -9.98 -17.17 -10.41
C ILE A 97 -10.13 -18.70 -10.36
N ALA A 98 -11.33 -19.19 -10.04
CA ALA A 98 -11.58 -20.62 -9.86
C ALA A 98 -11.51 -21.40 -11.19
N ALA A 99 -11.73 -20.74 -12.33
CA ALA A 99 -11.58 -21.34 -13.65
C ALA A 99 -10.13 -21.73 -13.94
N VAL A 100 -9.16 -20.90 -13.54
CA VAL A 100 -7.73 -21.12 -13.81
C VAL A 100 -7.10 -22.14 -12.86
N VAL A 101 -7.51 -22.16 -11.58
CA VAL A 101 -6.98 -23.12 -10.59
C VAL A 101 -7.30 -24.58 -10.96
N LYS A 102 -8.38 -24.85 -11.69
CA LYS A 102 -8.75 -26.21 -12.11
C LYS A 102 -7.87 -26.78 -13.23
N GLU A 103 -7.19 -25.94 -14.00
CA GLU A 103 -6.25 -26.42 -15.03
C GLU A 103 -4.86 -26.73 -14.45
N GLY A 104 -4.47 -26.10 -13.34
CA GLY A 104 -3.18 -26.30 -12.68
C GLY A 104 -3.04 -27.57 -11.82
N GLU A 105 -4.14 -28.27 -11.50
CA GLU A 105 -4.10 -29.57 -10.78
C GLU A 105 -4.00 -30.79 -11.72
N LYS A 106 -3.77 -30.57 -13.01
CA LYS A 106 -3.66 -31.65 -14.01
C LYS A 106 -2.25 -31.79 -14.58
N LEU A 107 -1.24 -31.85 -13.72
CA LEU A 107 0.10 -32.38 -14.03
C LEU A 107 0.65 -33.19 -12.84
#